data_AF-A0A3D0Q578-F1
#
_entry.id   AF-A0A3D0Q578-F1
#
_cell.length_a   1.000
_cell.length_b   1.000
_cell.length_c   1.000
_cell.angle_alpha   90.00
_cell.angle_beta   90.00
_cell.angle_gamma   90.00
#
_symmetry.space_group_name_H-M   'P 1'
#
loop_
_entity.id
_entity.type
_entity.pdbx_description
1 polymer ?
#
loop_
_entity_poly.entity_id
_entity_poly.type
_entity_poly.pdbx_seq_one_letter_code
_entity_poly.pdbx_strand_id
1 'polypeptide(L)'
;HTFGHAIEAEQGYGNWLHGEAVAAGIILACKTAEHLDWLTPSETRRVEALQQQFKLPVAGPDSMSVADYMRHMARDKKVEAGQIRFVIPQGIGKAVVTKDVTQPILDTVLS
;
A
#
# COMPACT_ATOMS: atom_id res chain seq x y z
N HIS A 1 -2.41 -5.91 -0.52
CA HIS A 1 -3.83 -6.04 -0.89
C HIS A 1 -4.63 -4.78 -0.62
N THR A 2 -4.76 -4.25 0.60
CA THR A 2 -5.60 -3.05 0.86
C THR A 2 -5.35 -1.90 -0.13
N PHE A 3 -4.09 -1.49 -0.34
CA PHE A 3 -3.74 -0.49 -1.36
C PHE A 3 -3.94 -0.99 -2.80
N GLY A 4 -3.57 -2.24 -3.09
CA GLY A 4 -3.70 -2.83 -4.42
C GLY A 4 -5.15 -2.93 -4.90
N HIS A 5 -6.08 -3.36 -4.04
CA HIS A 5 -7.50 -3.39 -4.36
C HIS A 5 -8.05 -1.98 -4.63
N ALA A 6 -7.53 -0.94 -3.94
CA ALA A 6 -7.91 0.44 -4.23
C ALA A 6 -7.45 0.87 -5.63
N ILE A 7 -6.23 0.47 -6.04
CA ILE A 7 -5.71 0.70 -7.39
C ILE A 7 -6.58 -0.04 -8.43
N GLU A 8 -6.85 -1.33 -8.23
CA GLU A 8 -7.67 -2.12 -9.15
C GLU A 8 -9.08 -1.54 -9.31
N ALA A 9 -9.69 -1.12 -8.19
CA ALA A 9 -11.04 -0.58 -8.18
C ALA A 9 -11.14 0.78 -8.85
N GLU A 10 -10.13 1.64 -8.73
CA GLU A 10 -10.15 2.97 -9.36
C GLU A 10 -9.73 2.93 -10.83
N GLN A 11 -8.70 2.17 -11.18
CA GLN A 11 -8.23 2.10 -12.57
C GLN A 11 -9.22 1.33 -13.45
N GLY A 12 -10.10 0.52 -12.87
CA GLY A 12 -11.06 -0.29 -13.60
C GLY A 12 -10.47 -1.62 -14.07
N TYR A 13 -11.35 -2.58 -14.31
CA TYR A 13 -10.97 -3.97 -14.56
C TYR A 13 -10.10 -4.11 -15.81
N GLY A 14 -8.93 -4.73 -15.65
CA GLY A 14 -8.02 -5.05 -16.75
C GLY A 14 -7.03 -3.96 -17.15
N ASN A 15 -7.10 -2.75 -16.57
CA ASN A 15 -6.11 -1.70 -16.79
C ASN A 15 -4.84 -1.90 -15.98
N TRP A 16 -4.97 -2.50 -14.80
CA TRP A 16 -3.87 -3.02 -13.99
C TRP A 16 -4.13 -4.49 -13.72
N LEU A 17 -3.13 -5.34 -13.93
CA LEU A 17 -3.21 -6.73 -13.51
C LEU A 17 -3.17 -6.79 -11.98
N HIS A 18 -3.82 -7.81 -11.41
CA HIS A 18 -3.87 -7.99 -9.95
C HIS A 18 -2.46 -7.97 -9.32
N GLY A 19 -1.51 -8.68 -9.93
CA GLY A 19 -0.12 -8.72 -9.47
C GLY A 19 0.57 -7.35 -9.52
N GLU A 20 0.25 -6.51 -10.50
CA GLU A 20 0.82 -5.15 -10.65
C GLU A 20 0.28 -4.21 -9.57
N ALA A 21 -1.02 -4.28 -9.29
CA ALA A 21 -1.62 -3.48 -8.24
C ALA A 21 -1.15 -3.93 -6.84
N VAL A 22 -1.01 -5.24 -6.62
CA VAL A 22 -0.44 -5.79 -5.40
C VAL A 22 1.02 -5.36 -5.23
N ALA A 23 1.81 -5.37 -6.32
CA ALA A 23 3.20 -4.93 -6.33
C ALA A 23 3.36 -3.47 -5.86
N ALA A 24 2.64 -2.54 -6.47
CA ALA A 24 2.60 -1.14 -6.05
C ALA A 24 2.11 -1.00 -4.60
N GLY A 25 1.06 -1.75 -4.24
CA GLY A 25 0.51 -1.77 -2.89
C GLY A 25 1.47 -2.28 -1.82
N ILE A 26 2.42 -3.17 -2.16
CA ILE A 26 3.48 -3.62 -1.25
C ILE A 26 4.45 -2.47 -0.96
N ILE A 27 4.83 -1.68 -1.97
CA ILE A 27 5.71 -0.52 -1.76
C ILE A 27 5.02 0.54 -0.90
N LEU A 28 3.74 0.82 -1.13
CA LEU A 28 2.95 1.71 -0.27
C LEU A 28 2.89 1.22 1.19
N ALA A 29 2.75 -0.09 1.40
CA ALA A 29 2.81 -0.67 2.74
C ALA A 29 4.20 -0.56 3.38
N CYS A 30 5.29 -0.69 2.61
CA CYS A 30 6.66 -0.50 3.10
C CYS A 30 6.92 0.97 3.49
N LYS A 31 6.51 1.93 2.65
CA LYS A 31 6.58 3.36 2.97
C LYS A 31 5.77 3.71 4.22
N THR A 32 4.57 3.12 4.35
CA THR A 32 3.77 3.24 5.59
C THR A 32 4.55 2.71 6.81
N ALA A 33 5.27 1.59 6.67
CA ALA A 33 6.09 1.04 7.74
C ALA A 33 7.30 1.93 8.08
N GLU A 34 7.89 2.65 7.11
CA GLU A 34 8.93 3.65 7.38
C GLU A 34 8.39 4.78 8.27
N HIS A 35 7.19 5.29 7.99
CA HIS A 35 6.55 6.32 8.82
C HIS A 35 6.14 5.84 10.22
N LEU A 36 6.09 4.52 10.44
CA LEU A 36 5.86 3.90 11.75
C LEU A 36 7.18 3.50 12.44
N ASP A 37 8.33 3.83 11.86
CA ASP A 37 9.67 3.39 12.30
C ASP A 37 9.84 1.85 12.37
N TRP A 38 9.04 1.11 11.58
CA TRP A 38 9.05 -0.36 11.56
C TRP A 38 9.96 -0.93 10.47
N LEU A 39 10.22 -0.15 9.42
CA LEU A 39 11.17 -0.42 8.35
C LEU A 39 12.14 0.74 8.23
N THR A 40 13.38 0.44 7.85
CA THR A 40 14.33 1.46 7.40
C THR A 40 14.13 1.78 5.91
N PRO A 41 14.51 2.98 5.44
CA PRO A 41 14.49 3.29 4.01
C PRO A 41 15.34 2.33 3.15
N SER A 42 16.36 1.73 3.75
CA SER A 42 17.19 0.71 3.08
C SER A 42 16.41 -0.59 2.82
N GLU A 43 15.58 -1.01 3.78
CA GLU A 43 14.73 -2.20 3.61
C GLU A 43 13.66 -1.98 2.54
N THR A 44 13.00 -0.82 2.51
CA THR A 44 12.06 -0.51 1.44
C THR A 44 12.73 -0.50 0.08
N ARG A 45 13.91 0.12 -0.07
CA ARG A 45 14.68 0.09 -1.33
C ARG A 45 15.04 -1.32 -1.76
N ARG A 46 15.31 -2.24 -0.82
CA ARG A 46 15.55 -3.65 -1.17
C ARG A 46 14.31 -4.32 -1.75
N VAL A 47 13.13 -4.04 -1.19
CA VAL A 47 11.85 -4.55 -1.72
C VAL A 47 11.58 -3.94 -3.09
N GLU A 48 11.77 -2.62 -3.24
CA GLU A 48 11.61 -1.91 -4.51
C GLU A 48 12.52 -2.48 -5.61
N ALA A 49 13.81 -2.63 -5.33
CA ALA A 49 14.78 -3.17 -6.27
C ALA A 49 14.44 -4.59 -6.72
N LEU A 50 13.91 -5.43 -5.81
CA LEU A 50 13.45 -6.77 -6.16
C LEU A 50 12.26 -6.72 -7.12
N GLN A 51 11.27 -5.86 -6.86
CA GLN A 51 10.10 -5.72 -7.73
C GLN A 51 10.48 -5.19 -9.12
N GLN A 52 11.42 -4.24 -9.19
CA GLN A 52 11.96 -3.72 -10.45
C GLN A 52 12.65 -4.81 -11.30
N GLN A 53 13.32 -5.79 -10.69
CA GLN A 53 13.90 -6.93 -11.44
C GLN A 53 12.83 -7.76 -12.16
N PHE A 54 11.63 -7.83 -11.60
CA PHE A 54 10.47 -8.49 -12.22
C PHE A 54 9.65 -7.55 -13.11
N LYS A 55 10.11 -6.30 -13.34
CA LYS A 55 9.41 -5.27 -14.10
C LYS A 55 8.02 -4.96 -13.55
N LEU A 56 7.84 -5.11 -12.23
CA LEU A 56 6.59 -4.79 -11.56
C LEU A 56 6.54 -3.29 -11.20
N PRO A 57 5.34 -2.67 -11.19
CA PRO A 57 5.19 -1.30 -10.73
C PRO A 57 5.60 -1.13 -9.27
N VAL A 58 6.32 -0.04 -8.99
CA VAL A 58 6.79 0.33 -7.64
C VAL A 58 6.16 1.62 -7.11
N ALA A 59 5.25 2.20 -7.88
CA ALA A 59 4.43 3.34 -7.51
C ALA A 59 2.98 3.05 -7.89
N GLY A 60 2.06 3.69 -7.16
CA GLY A 60 0.66 3.71 -7.58
C GLY A 60 0.46 4.59 -8.83
N PRO A 61 -0.75 4.58 -9.43
CA PRO A 61 -1.05 5.41 -10.60
C PRO A 61 -1.03 6.91 -10.25
N ASP A 62 -0.39 7.73 -11.08
CA ASP A 62 -0.37 9.21 -10.93
C ASP A 62 -1.77 9.84 -11.05
N SER A 63 -2.73 9.12 -11.63
CA SER A 63 -4.12 9.54 -11.77
C SER A 63 -4.96 9.39 -10.50
N MET A 64 -4.45 8.69 -9.48
CA MET A 64 -5.17 8.48 -8.22
C MET A 64 -4.77 9.50 -7.17
N SER A 65 -5.77 10.21 -6.64
CA SER A 65 -5.59 11.05 -5.47
C SER A 65 -5.67 10.24 -4.17
N VAL A 66 -5.18 10.81 -3.06
CA VAL A 66 -5.39 10.26 -1.71
C VAL A 66 -6.86 9.95 -1.45
N ALA A 67 -7.78 10.82 -1.87
CA ALA A 67 -9.21 10.64 -1.69
C ALA A 67 -9.75 9.40 -2.42
N ASP A 68 -9.19 9.07 -3.60
CA ASP A 68 -9.58 7.88 -4.36
C ASP A 68 -9.14 6.60 -3.66
N TYR A 69 -7.90 6.58 -3.14
CA TYR A 69 -7.43 5.48 -2.29
C TYR A 69 -8.34 5.30 -1.08
N MET A 70 -8.62 6.36 -0.33
CA MET A 70 -9.44 6.29 0.88
C MET A 70 -10.86 5.79 0.59
N ARG A 71 -11.48 6.28 -0.49
CA ARG A 71 -12.82 5.86 -0.93
C ARG A 71 -12.91 4.35 -1.16
N HIS A 72 -11.90 3.75 -1.78
CA HIS A 72 -11.90 2.30 -2.06
C HIS A 72 -11.43 1.46 -0.89
N MET A 73 -10.41 1.90 -0.15
CA MET A 73 -9.93 1.18 1.05
C MET A 73 -11.02 1.09 2.13
N ALA A 74 -11.89 2.09 2.25
CA ALA A 74 -13.03 2.08 3.16
C ALA A 74 -14.11 1.04 2.83
N ARG A 75 -14.14 0.54 1.59
CA ARG A 75 -15.09 -0.49 1.13
C ARG A 75 -14.56 -1.91 1.28
N ASP A 76 -13.25 -2.08 1.50
CA ASP A 76 -12.63 -3.39 1.71
C ASP A 76 -13.11 -4.00 3.05
N LYS A 77 -13.22 -5.34 3.10
CA LYS A 77 -13.78 -6.16 4.18
C LYS A 77 -13.02 -6.10 5.52
N LYS A 78 -12.13 -5.11 5.70
CA LYS A 78 -11.25 -4.92 6.87
C LYS A 78 -11.61 -3.71 7.74
N VAL A 79 -12.76 -3.09 7.50
CA VAL A 79 -13.30 -2.04 8.36
C VAL A 79 -14.11 -2.68 9.49
N GLU A 80 -13.58 -2.61 10.70
CA GLU A 80 -14.29 -3.05 11.90
C GLU A 80 -14.37 -1.85 12.85
N ALA A 81 -15.59 -1.45 13.24
CA ALA A 81 -15.86 -0.25 14.05
C ALA A 81 -15.31 1.07 13.45
N GLY A 82 -15.29 1.20 12.12
CA GLY A 82 -14.89 2.44 11.44
C GLY A 82 -13.38 2.66 11.29
N GLN A 83 -12.54 1.70 11.67
CA GLN A 83 -11.09 1.75 11.48
C GLN A 83 -10.63 0.66 10.51
N ILE A 84 -9.83 1.06 9.50
CA ILE A 84 -9.23 0.15 8.53
C ILE A 84 -8.07 -0.60 9.20
N ARG A 85 -8.10 -1.94 9.16
CA ARG A 85 -6.96 -2.77 9.57
C ARG A 85 -6.01 -2.96 8.39
N PHE A 86 -4.74 -2.59 8.58
CA PHE A 86 -3.70 -2.76 7.59
C PHE A 86 -2.80 -3.94 7.91
N VAL A 87 -2.28 -4.60 6.87
CA VAL A 87 -1.16 -5.54 7.01
C VAL A 87 0.09 -4.76 6.63
N ILE A 88 0.94 -4.48 7.61
CA ILE A 88 2.14 -3.65 7.44
C ILE A 88 3.37 -4.48 7.84
N PRO A 89 4.46 -4.44 7.06
CA PRO A 89 5.69 -5.13 7.41
C PRO A 89 6.35 -4.52 8.65
N GLN A 90 7.00 -5.36 9.46
CA GLN A 90 7.76 -4.96 10.65
C GLN A 90 9.14 -5.62 10.59
N GLY A 91 10.00 -5.06 9.73
CA GLY A 91 11.21 -5.69 9.20
C GLY A 91 10.92 -6.69 8.07
N ILE A 92 11.97 -7.06 7.32
CA ILE A 92 11.86 -8.08 6.26
C ILE A 92 11.64 -9.48 6.87
N GLY A 93 10.58 -10.16 6.44
CA GLY A 93 10.22 -11.50 6.90
C GLY A 93 9.15 -11.54 8.00
N LYS A 94 8.68 -10.38 8.46
CA LYS A 94 7.60 -10.27 9.47
C LYS A 94 6.60 -9.19 9.06
N ALA A 95 5.31 -9.45 9.28
CA ALA A 95 4.25 -8.46 9.12
C ALA A 95 3.22 -8.59 10.24
N VAL A 96 2.53 -7.49 10.53
CA VAL A 96 1.50 -7.42 11.57
C VAL A 96 0.21 -6.85 11.01
N VAL A 97 -0.92 -7.26 11.60
CA VAL A 97 -2.21 -6.60 11.39
C VAL A 97 -2.32 -5.48 12.40
N THR A 98 -2.40 -4.23 11.95
CA THR A 98 -2.40 -3.04 12.81
C THR A 98 -3.52 -2.06 12.45
N LYS A 99 -3.88 -1.21 13.42
CA LYS A 99 -4.74 -0.04 13.28
C LYS A 99 -3.95 1.28 13.46
N ASP A 100 -2.63 1.20 13.61
CA ASP A 100 -1.75 2.35 13.91
C ASP A 100 -1.49 3.24 12.69
N VAL A 101 -2.01 2.87 11.51
CA VAL A 101 -1.92 3.66 10.29
C VAL A 101 -2.91 4.82 10.37
N THR A 102 -2.39 6.01 10.67
CA THR A 102 -3.18 7.23 10.84
C THR A 102 -3.39 7.97 9.51
N GLN A 103 -4.41 8.84 9.44
CA GLN A 103 -4.66 9.66 8.25
C GLN A 103 -3.44 10.49 7.80
N PRO A 104 -2.69 11.16 8.69
CA PRO A 104 -1.49 11.91 8.27
C PRO A 104 -0.40 11.03 7.61
N ILE A 105 -0.27 9.77 8.03
CA ILE A 105 0.66 8.82 7.39
C ILE A 105 0.16 8.51 5.98
N LEU A 106 -1.14 8.24 5.83
CA LEU A 106 -1.75 7.97 4.53
C LEU A 106 -1.62 9.17 3.58
N ASP A 107 -1.87 10.39 4.07
CA ASP A 107 -1.72 11.61 3.29
C ASP A 107 -0.29 11.79 2.77
N THR A 108 0.72 11.44 3.58
CA THR A 108 2.14 11.55 3.19
C THR A 108 2.57 10.45 2.22
N VAL A 109 2.06 9.22 2.41
CA VAL A 109 2.45 8.06 1.59
C VAL A 109 1.75 8.06 0.22
N LEU A 110 0.56 8.66 0.13
CA LEU A 110 -0.30 8.64 -1.05
C LEU A 110 -0.29 9.96 -1.83
N SER A 111 0.39 11.01 -1.34
CA SER A 111 0.64 12.27 -2.07
C SER A 111 1.77 12.12 -3.09
#